data_AF-A0A081RPL3-F1
#
_entry.id   AF-A0A081RPL3-F1
#
_cell.length_a   1.000
_cell.length_b   1.000
_cell.length_c   1.000
_cell.angle_alpha   90.00
_cell.angle_beta   90.00
_cell.angle_gamma   90.00
#
_symmetry.space_group_name_H-M   'P 1'
#
loop_
_entity.id
_entity.type
_entity.pdbx_description
1 polymer ?
#
loop_
_entity_poly.entity_id
_entity_poly.type
_entity_poly.pdbx_seq_one_letter_code
_entity_poly.pdbx_strand_id
1 'polypeptide(L)' 'MEVIEILREVSNKIYENVKDLAGTEHAAGDFGRGAGGDISRNIDIIAEKTVLD' A
#
# COMPACT_ATOMS: atom_id res chain seq x y z
N MET A 1 10.43 2.41 -20.87
CA MET A 1 9.72 1.47 -20.00
C MET A 1 8.27 1.52 -20.41
N GLU A 2 7.73 0.39 -20.83
CA GLU A 2 6.32 0.26 -21.19
C GLU A 2 5.45 0.40 -19.93
N VAL A 3 4.19 0.85 -20.08
CA VAL A 3 3.27 1.00 -18.94
C VAL A 3 3.14 -0.31 -18.15
N ILE A 4 3.12 -1.45 -18.84
CA ILE A 4 3.05 -2.76 -18.18
C ILE A 4 4.28 -3.08 -17.33
N GLU A 5 5.45 -2.59 -17.71
CA GLU A 5 6.69 -2.78 -16.93
C GLU A 5 6.66 -1.93 -15.67
N ILE A 6 6.19 -0.67 -15.78
CA ILE A 6 5.97 0.23 -14.63
C ILE A 6 5.01 -0.41 -13.64
N LEU A 7 3.85 -0.88 -14.11
CA LEU A 7 2.84 -1.50 -13.26
C LEU A 7 3.38 -2.75 -12.56
N ARG A 8 4.17 -3.58 -13.26
CA ARG A 8 4.79 -4.78 -12.68
C ARG A 8 5.82 -4.42 -11.61
N GLU A 9 6.68 -3.43 -11.88
CA GLU A 9 7.70 -2.99 -10.93
C GLU A 9 7.06 -2.43 -9.66
N VAL A 10 6.07 -1.54 -9.80
CA VAL A 10 5.36 -0.93 -8.67
C VAL A 10 4.60 -2.01 -7.87
N SER A 11 3.96 -2.96 -8.55
CA SER A 11 3.26 -4.07 -7.87
C SER A 11 4.23 -4.92 -7.02
N ASN A 12 5.42 -5.23 -7.55
CA ASN A 12 6.44 -5.95 -6.81
C ASN A 12 6.96 -5.15 -5.60
N LYS A 13 7.18 -3.84 -5.77
CA LYS A 13 7.61 -2.97 -4.66
C LYS A 13 6.55 -2.92 -3.56
N ILE A 14 5.27 -2.75 -3.91
CA ILE A 14 4.17 -2.78 -2.93
C ILE A 14 4.18 -4.11 -2.19
N TYR A 15 4.21 -5.24 -2.92
CA TYR A 15 4.22 -6.57 -2.31
C TYR A 15 5.34 -6.74 -1.30
N GLU A 16 6.58 -6.40 -1.65
CA GLU A 16 7.72 -6.52 -0.76
C GLU A 16 7.59 -5.67 0.52
N ASN A 17 6.92 -4.51 0.45
CA ASN A 17 6.73 -3.62 1.59
C ASN A 17 5.53 -3.99 2.48
N VAL A 18 4.58 -4.80 1.99
CA VAL A 18 3.34 -5.12 2.74
C VAL A 18 3.16 -6.59 3.08
N LYS A 19 3.90 -7.52 2.44
CA LYS A 19 3.70 -8.97 2.58
C LYS A 19 3.75 -9.47 4.03
N ASP A 20 4.58 -8.85 4.88
CA ASP A 20 4.75 -9.25 6.28
C ASP A 20 3.79 -8.51 7.24
N LEU A 21 2.98 -7.58 6.72
CA LEU A 21 2.02 -6.80 7.52
C LEU A 21 0.63 -7.43 7.51
N ALA A 22 0.23 -8.08 6.40
CA ALA A 22 -1.09 -8.63 6.24
C ALA A 22 -1.45 -9.60 7.38
N GLY A 23 -2.58 -9.35 8.06
CA GLY A 23 -3.03 -10.16 9.19
C GLY A 23 -2.38 -9.84 10.54
N THR A 24 -1.48 -8.84 10.60
CA THR A 24 -0.89 -8.36 11.85
C THR A 24 -1.64 -7.15 12.41
N GLU A 25 -1.47 -6.87 13.71
CA GLU A 25 -1.99 -5.64 14.32
C GLU A 25 -1.39 -4.37 13.70
N HIS A 26 -0.15 -4.47 13.17
CA HIS A 26 0.54 -3.35 12.54
C HIS A 26 -0.12 -2.95 11.22
N ALA A 27 -0.82 -3.85 10.54
CA ALA A 27 -1.62 -3.49 9.37
C ALA A 27 -2.88 -2.69 9.73
N ALA A 28 -3.44 -2.89 10.94
CA ALA A 28 -4.79 -2.46 11.30
C ALA A 28 -4.90 -1.01 11.81
N GLY A 29 -3.79 -0.30 12.01
CA GLY A 29 -3.79 1.08 12.53
C GLY A 29 -4.75 2.00 11.76
N ASP A 30 -5.44 2.90 12.46
CA ASP A 30 -6.40 3.85 11.88
C ASP A 30 -5.69 5.18 11.58
N PHE A 31 -5.70 5.59 10.31
CA PHE A 31 -5.08 6.83 9.83
C PHE A 31 -6.12 7.87 9.39
N GLY A 32 -7.37 7.67 9.78
CA GLY A 32 -8.49 8.52 9.42
C GLY A 32 -9.18 8.09 8.13
N ARG A 33 -10.10 8.93 7.67
CA ARG A 33 -10.95 8.65 6.52
C ARG A 33 -10.24 9.07 5.23
N GLY A 34 -9.99 8.11 4.34
CA GLY A 34 -9.43 8.37 3.02
C GLY A 34 -10.40 9.09 2.08
N ALA A 35 -9.91 9.54 0.93
CA ALA A 35 -10.73 10.23 -0.08
C ALA A 35 -11.89 9.37 -0.61
N GLY A 36 -11.73 8.03 -0.58
CA GLY A 36 -12.79 7.07 -0.92
C GLY A 36 -13.90 6.94 0.12
N GLY A 37 -13.72 7.52 1.32
CA GLY A 37 -14.72 7.51 2.37
C GLY A 37 -14.64 6.32 3.33
N ASP A 38 -13.66 5.43 3.18
CA ASP A 38 -13.35 4.37 4.14
C ASP A 38 -12.20 4.78 5.07
N ILE A 39 -12.05 4.05 6.19
CA ILE A 39 -10.92 4.24 7.10
C ILE A 39 -9.67 3.70 6.40
N SER A 40 -8.69 4.57 6.18
CA SER A 40 -7.36 4.19 5.70
C SER A 40 -6.61 3.47 6.81
N ARG A 41 -6.11 2.28 6.50
CA ARG A 41 -5.32 1.45 7.41
C ARG A 41 -3.83 1.64 7.18
N ASN A 42 -2.99 1.26 8.15
CA ASN A 42 -1.53 1.39 8.01
C ASN A 42 -0.99 0.70 6.74
N ILE A 43 -1.55 -0.47 6.41
CA ILE A 43 -1.16 -1.21 5.21
C ILE A 43 -1.48 -0.44 3.92
N ASP A 44 -2.60 0.30 3.89
CA ASP A 44 -2.97 1.16 2.77
C ASP A 44 -1.97 2.32 2.66
N ILE A 45 -1.64 2.96 3.78
CA ILE A 45 -0.68 4.07 3.81
C ILE A 45 0.71 3.64 3.30
N ILE A 46 1.18 2.45 3.68
CA ILE A 46 2.48 1.94 3.22
C ILE A 46 2.44 1.61 1.73
N ALA A 47 1.36 0.99 1.25
CA ALA A 47 1.17 0.72 -0.17
C ALA A 47 1.12 2.02 -0.99
N GLU A 48 0.35 3.01 -0.57
CA GLU A 48 0.23 4.30 -1.24
C GLU A 48 1.56 5.06 -1.28
N LYS A 49 2.28 5.11 -0.16
CA LYS A 49 3.62 5.74 -0.12
C LYS A 49 4.60 5.05 -1.06
N THR A 50 4.57 3.72 -1.14
CA THR A 50 5.43 2.95 -2.06
C THR A 50 5.20 3.29 -3.54
N VAL A 51 4.02 3.81 -3.89
CA VAL A 51 3.70 4.27 -5.25
C VAL A 51 4.14 5.72 -5.49
N LEU A 52 4.08 6.57 -4.46
CA LEU A 52 4.30 8.01 -4.56
C LEU A 52 5.76 8.43 -4.32
N ASP A 53 6.51 7.63 -3.56
CA ASP A 53 7.95 7.82 -3.28
C ASP A 53 8.83 7.17 -4.38
#